data_AF-A0A5R2N1R4-F1
#
_entry.id   AF-A0A5R2N1R4-F1
#
_cell.length_a   1.000
_cell.length_b   1.000
_cell.length_c   1.000
_cell.angle_alpha   90.00
_cell.angle_beta   90.00
_cell.angle_gamma   90.00
#
_symmetry.space_group_name_H-M   'P 1'
#
loop_
_entity.id
_entity.type
_entity.pdbx_description
1 polymer ?
#
loop_
_entity_poly.entity_id
_entity_poly.type
_entity_poly.pdbx_seq_one_letter_code
_entity_poly.pdbx_strand_id
1 'polypeptide(L)'
;GKALPFMACGAFDVGMVHTRVARLSIAGELGFEISCPMTMHATLRETLLAAGEDLGLAEIGYYALNALRLEKSFGIWSREFTQGYTPGQTGLDRFIAFDKGDFVGRDAALKERDAGAAQRIVTLEIDAVDADASGFEPVWHGGRRVGFV
;
A
#
# COMPACT_ATOMS: atom_id res chain seq x y z
N GLY A 1 20.27 -11.76 -1.94
CA GLY A 1 18.80 -11.96 -1.96
C GLY A 1 18.27 -13.27 -1.40
N LYS A 2 19.11 -14.23 -0.95
CA LYS A 2 18.62 -15.53 -0.41
C LYS A 2 18.24 -15.50 1.08
N ALA A 3 18.73 -14.54 1.87
CA ALA A 3 18.50 -14.50 3.32
C ALA A 3 17.11 -13.97 3.73
N LEU A 4 16.51 -13.07 2.94
CA LEU A 4 15.15 -12.56 3.17
C LEU A 4 14.43 -12.36 1.82
N PRO A 5 13.61 -13.34 1.36
CA PRO A 5 12.84 -13.19 0.13
C PRO A 5 11.72 -12.15 0.29
N PHE A 6 11.13 -11.71 -0.83
CA PHE A 6 10.00 -10.78 -0.80
C PHE A 6 8.86 -11.37 0.05
N MET A 7 8.18 -10.53 0.84
CA MET A 7 7.14 -10.93 1.82
C MET A 7 7.64 -11.79 2.99
N ALA A 8 8.95 -11.98 3.17
CA ALA A 8 9.49 -12.62 4.37
C ALA A 8 9.84 -11.60 5.47
N CYS A 9 9.85 -12.09 6.70
CA CYS A 9 10.23 -11.33 7.90
C CYS A 9 11.20 -12.15 8.76
N GLY A 10 12.13 -11.47 9.43
CA GLY A 10 13.10 -12.09 10.32
C GLY A 10 13.64 -11.13 11.38
N ALA A 11 14.39 -11.67 12.33
CA ALA A 11 15.08 -10.89 13.36
C ALA A 11 16.53 -10.64 12.92
N PHE A 12 16.97 -9.38 13.01
CA PHE A 12 18.29 -8.95 12.57
C PHE A 12 18.83 -7.84 13.47
N ASP A 13 20.15 -7.77 13.58
CA ASP A 13 20.83 -6.66 14.22
C ASP A 13 21.21 -5.64 13.16
N VAL A 14 20.79 -4.39 13.37
CA VAL A 14 21.16 -3.24 12.54
C VAL A 14 21.98 -2.31 13.40
N GLY A 15 23.30 -2.32 13.20
CA GLY A 15 24.24 -1.74 14.16
C GLY A 15 24.11 -2.45 15.52
N MET A 16 23.84 -1.67 16.57
CA MET A 16 23.62 -2.19 17.93
C MET A 16 22.14 -2.36 18.29
N VAL A 17 21.23 -2.27 17.30
CA VAL A 17 19.78 -2.34 17.52
C VAL A 17 19.23 -3.69 17.09
N HIS A 18 18.59 -4.41 18.02
CA HIS A 18 17.80 -5.60 17.71
C HIS A 18 16.50 -5.20 17.01
N THR A 19 16.27 -5.72 15.81
CA THR A 19 15.13 -5.33 14.95
C THR A 19 14.35 -6.53 14.42
N ARG A 20 13.09 -6.27 14.04
CA ARG A 20 12.34 -7.11 13.11
C ARG A 20 12.36 -6.44 11.74
N VAL A 21 12.81 -7.17 10.73
CA VAL A 21 12.93 -6.67 9.36
C VAL A 21 12.01 -7.48 8.46
N ALA A 22 11.12 -6.79 7.75
CA ALA A 22 10.28 -7.38 6.71
C ALA A 22 10.70 -6.85 5.33
N ARG A 23 10.81 -7.72 4.33
CA ARG A 23 11.09 -7.30 2.96
C ARG A 23 9.78 -6.97 2.23
N LEU A 24 9.37 -5.72 2.39
CA LEU A 24 8.12 -5.12 1.93
C LEU A 24 8.34 -3.60 1.83
N SER A 25 7.68 -2.93 0.89
CA SER A 25 7.66 -1.48 0.80
C SER A 25 6.37 -1.00 0.13
N ILE A 26 5.71 0.00 0.72
CA ILE A 26 4.54 0.65 0.12
C ILE A 26 4.90 1.53 -1.08
N ALA A 27 6.18 1.91 -1.24
CA ALA A 27 6.65 2.58 -2.46
C ALA A 27 6.72 1.63 -3.67
N GLY A 28 6.62 0.31 -3.45
CA GLY A 28 6.74 -0.72 -4.49
C GLY A 28 8.14 -0.92 -5.08
N GLU A 29 9.15 -0.27 -4.50
CA GLU A 29 10.56 -0.49 -4.80
C GLU A 29 11.18 -1.55 -3.87
N LEU A 30 12.43 -1.94 -4.16
CA LEU A 30 13.20 -2.74 -3.20
C LEU A 30 13.33 -1.95 -1.88
N GLY A 31 12.74 -2.49 -0.83
CA GLY A 31 12.77 -1.87 0.49
C GLY A 31 12.51 -2.85 1.61
N PHE A 32 12.71 -2.35 2.82
CA PHE A 32 12.51 -3.09 4.06
C PHE A 32 11.79 -2.21 5.07
N GLU A 33 10.86 -2.81 5.80
CA GLU A 33 10.28 -2.22 7.00
C GLU A 33 11.06 -2.72 8.21
N ILE A 34 11.61 -1.79 9.00
CA ILE A 34 12.46 -2.09 10.16
C ILE A 34 11.73 -1.62 11.42
N SER A 35 11.31 -2.58 12.25
CA SER A 35 10.66 -2.32 13.54
C SER A 35 11.66 -2.51 14.70
N CYS A 36 11.67 -1.59 15.66
CA CYS A 36 12.51 -1.66 16.85
C CYS A 36 11.78 -1.09 18.09
N PRO A 37 12.30 -1.27 19.32
CA PRO A 37 11.76 -0.58 20.49
C PRO A 37 11.79 0.94 20.32
N MET A 38 10.76 1.63 20.81
CA MET A 38 10.62 3.10 20.70
C MET A 38 11.90 3.86 21.11
N THR A 39 12.55 3.41 22.17
CA THR A 39 13.78 4.01 22.72
C THR A 39 14.99 3.94 21.77
N MET A 40 14.94 3.08 20.74
CA MET A 40 16.03 2.86 19.79
C MET A 40 15.81 3.54 18.43
N HIS A 41 14.68 4.22 18.20
CA HIS A 41 14.38 4.82 16.89
C HIS A 41 15.44 5.84 16.44
N ALA A 42 15.89 6.72 17.35
CA ALA A 42 16.92 7.71 17.03
C ALA A 42 18.24 7.04 16.64
N THR A 43 18.69 6.07 17.45
CA THR A 43 19.90 5.27 17.19
C THR A 43 19.82 4.53 15.85
N LEU A 44 18.67 3.90 15.54
CA LEU A 44 18.47 3.20 14.28
C LEU A 44 18.53 4.16 13.09
N ARG A 45 17.85 5.31 13.18
CA ARG A 45 17.87 6.34 12.14
C ARG A 45 19.28 6.86 11.88
N GLU A 46 20.02 7.23 12.92
CA GLU A 46 21.40 7.71 12.82
C GLU A 46 22.32 6.64 12.21
N THR A 47 22.16 5.38 12.63
CA THR A 47 22.93 4.26 12.07
C THR A 47 22.70 4.09 10.58
N LEU A 48 21.45 4.18 10.12
CA LEU A 48 21.11 4.05 8.70
C LEU A 48 21.60 5.24 7.87
N LEU A 49 21.46 6.46 8.39
CA LEU A 49 21.94 7.67 7.71
C LEU A 49 23.45 7.67 7.54
N ALA A 50 24.20 7.32 8.59
CA ALA A 50 25.65 7.21 8.51
C ALA A 50 26.10 6.12 7.53
N ALA A 51 25.41 4.97 7.50
CA ALA A 51 25.74 3.87 6.59
C ALA A 51 25.38 4.15 5.12
N GLY A 52 24.52 5.14 4.84
CA GLY A 52 24.07 5.50 3.49
C GLY A 52 24.64 6.82 2.96
N GLU A 53 25.57 7.46 3.68
CA GLU A 53 26.13 8.77 3.34
C GLU A 53 26.76 8.78 1.95
N ASP A 54 27.52 7.73 1.61
CA ASP A 54 28.19 7.57 0.30
C ASP A 54 27.23 7.12 -0.82
N LEU A 55 25.98 6.79 -0.50
CA LEU A 55 24.94 6.36 -1.44
C LEU A 55 23.95 7.49 -1.79
N GLY A 56 24.12 8.69 -1.22
CA GLY A 56 23.17 9.78 -1.39
C GLY A 56 21.82 9.51 -0.72
N LEU A 57 21.83 8.75 0.39
CA LEU A 57 20.62 8.45 1.14
C LEU A 57 19.93 9.74 1.60
N ALA A 58 18.62 9.82 1.35
CA ALA A 58 17.79 10.95 1.74
C ALA A 58 16.53 10.47 2.43
N GLU A 59 16.07 11.25 3.41
CA GLU A 59 14.77 11.04 4.03
C GLU A 59 13.66 11.59 3.15
N ILE A 60 12.56 10.85 3.07
CA ILE A 60 11.37 11.27 2.33
C ILE A 60 10.18 11.41 3.27
N GLY A 61 9.34 12.40 2.98
CA GLY A 61 8.10 12.63 3.70
C GLY A 61 6.93 11.80 3.16
N TYR A 62 5.80 11.91 3.85
CA TYR A 62 4.58 11.19 3.50
C TYR A 62 4.05 11.50 2.10
N TYR A 63 4.19 12.74 1.60
CA TYR A 63 3.70 13.09 0.26
C TYR A 63 4.47 12.41 -0.87
N ALA A 64 5.79 12.29 -0.75
CA ALA A 64 6.59 11.51 -1.70
C ALA A 64 6.16 10.04 -1.67
N LEU A 65 5.95 9.49 -0.48
CA LEU A 65 5.46 8.11 -0.32
C LEU A 65 4.06 7.90 -0.91
N ASN A 66 3.18 8.89 -0.76
CA ASN A 66 1.84 8.87 -1.33
C ASN A 66 1.85 8.96 -2.87
N ALA A 67 2.79 9.69 -3.46
CA ALA A 67 2.99 9.68 -4.91
C ALA A 67 3.45 8.30 -5.40
N LEU A 68 4.50 7.75 -4.79
CA LEU A 68 5.06 6.44 -5.16
C LEU A 68 4.04 5.30 -5.05
N ARG A 69 3.24 5.25 -3.98
CA ARG A 69 2.23 4.20 -3.81
C ARG A 69 1.11 4.27 -4.85
N LEU A 70 0.77 5.48 -5.31
CA LEU A 70 -0.24 5.68 -6.35
C LEU A 70 0.22 5.17 -7.70
N GLU A 71 1.51 5.34 -8.06
CA GLU A 71 2.09 4.79 -9.28
C GLU A 71 2.03 3.25 -9.34
N LYS A 72 1.95 2.58 -8.18
CA LYS A 72 1.81 1.13 -8.07
C LYS A 72 0.35 0.68 -7.91
N SER A 73 -0.60 1.61 -7.95
CA SER A 73 -2.03 1.39 -7.67
C SER A 73 -2.28 0.74 -6.31
N PHE A 74 -1.47 1.07 -5.29
CA PHE A 74 -1.67 0.58 -3.94
C PHE A 74 -2.68 1.47 -3.21
N GLY A 75 -3.86 0.93 -2.91
CA GLY A 75 -4.86 1.63 -2.09
C GLY A 75 -4.53 1.61 -0.60
N ILE A 76 -5.10 2.55 0.16
CA ILE A 76 -5.03 2.61 1.61
C ILE A 76 -6.44 2.62 2.23
N TRP A 77 -6.50 2.16 3.48
CA TRP A 77 -7.73 2.24 4.27
C TRP A 77 -8.14 3.70 4.50
N SER A 78 -9.44 3.96 4.52
CA SER A 78 -10.07 5.28 4.59
C SER A 78 -9.88 6.18 3.36
N ARG A 79 -9.34 5.66 2.25
CA ARG A 79 -9.34 6.32 0.93
C ARG A 79 -9.97 5.38 -0.10
N GLU A 80 -9.16 4.51 -0.69
CA GLU A 80 -9.61 3.52 -1.67
C GLU A 80 -10.43 2.40 -1.03
N PHE A 81 -10.16 2.10 0.25
CA PHE A 81 -10.83 1.02 0.98
C PHE A 81 -11.58 1.55 2.20
N THR A 82 -12.84 1.15 2.33
CA THR A 82 -13.69 1.44 3.49
C THR A 82 -14.64 0.27 3.70
N GLN A 83 -15.41 0.27 4.80
CA GLN A 83 -16.49 -0.68 5.00
C GLN A 83 -17.63 -0.56 3.97
N GLY A 84 -17.66 0.54 3.20
CA GLY A 84 -18.65 0.78 2.15
C GLY A 84 -18.38 0.04 0.84
N TYR A 85 -17.20 -0.59 0.69
CA TYR A 85 -16.82 -1.29 -0.53
C TYR A 85 -16.57 -2.76 -0.29
N THR A 86 -16.88 -3.57 -1.30
CA THR A 86 -16.61 -4.99 -1.30
C THR A 86 -15.19 -5.30 -1.82
N PRO A 87 -14.65 -6.49 -1.52
CA PRO A 87 -13.37 -6.92 -2.11
C PRO A 87 -13.40 -6.95 -3.65
N GLY A 88 -14.52 -7.31 -4.28
CA GLY A 88 -14.64 -7.31 -5.73
C GLY A 88 -14.65 -5.89 -6.32
N GLN A 89 -15.25 -4.92 -5.61
CA GLN A 89 -15.21 -3.50 -6.02
C GLN A 89 -13.81 -2.90 -5.88
N THR A 90 -13.00 -3.39 -4.96
CA THR A 90 -11.66 -2.87 -4.65
C THR A 90 -10.53 -3.63 -5.34
N GLY A 91 -10.82 -4.74 -6.02
CA GLY A 91 -9.82 -5.64 -6.61
C GLY A 91 -9.00 -6.40 -5.56
N LEU A 92 -9.44 -6.41 -4.30
CA LEU A 92 -8.82 -7.16 -3.21
C LEU A 92 -9.33 -8.59 -3.09
N ASP A 93 -10.37 -8.94 -3.85
CA ASP A 93 -10.89 -10.30 -3.99
C ASP A 93 -9.81 -11.32 -4.39
N ARG A 94 -8.80 -10.88 -5.16
CA ARG A 94 -7.62 -11.71 -5.51
C ARG A 94 -6.81 -12.21 -4.31
N PHE A 95 -6.93 -11.58 -3.14
CA PHE A 95 -6.22 -11.97 -1.91
C PHE A 95 -7.08 -12.86 -1.00
N ILE A 96 -8.32 -13.17 -1.41
CA ILE A 96 -9.21 -14.04 -0.65
C ILE A 96 -8.92 -15.50 -1.04
N ALA A 97 -8.49 -16.29 -0.07
CA ALA A 97 -8.52 -17.75 -0.18
C ALA A 97 -9.98 -18.22 0.05
N PHE A 98 -10.74 -18.34 -1.04
CA PHE A 98 -12.18 -18.70 -1.00
C PHE A 98 -12.45 -20.13 -0.51
N ASP A 99 -11.44 -20.99 -0.56
CA ASP A 99 -11.46 -22.39 -0.18
C ASP A 99 -10.99 -22.65 1.26
N LYS A 100 -10.61 -21.61 2.02
CA LYS A 100 -10.07 -21.74 3.39
C LYS A 100 -11.10 -22.18 4.47
N GLY A 101 -12.31 -22.53 4.07
CA GLY A 101 -13.44 -22.79 4.97
C GLY A 101 -14.18 -21.51 5.37
N ASP A 102 -14.68 -21.47 6.60
CA ASP A 102 -15.52 -20.39 7.10
C ASP A 102 -14.73 -19.14 7.49
N PHE A 103 -15.26 -17.97 7.09
CA PHE A 103 -14.77 -16.66 7.51
C PHE A 103 -15.88 -15.61 7.44
N VAL A 104 -15.71 -14.53 8.20
CA VAL A 104 -16.67 -13.42 8.22
C VAL A 104 -16.84 -12.84 6.81
N GLY A 105 -18.07 -12.83 6.30
CA GLY A 105 -18.40 -12.31 4.97
C GLY A 105 -18.23 -13.30 3.81
N ARG A 106 -17.91 -14.58 4.08
CA ARG A 106 -17.68 -15.62 3.06
C ARG A 106 -18.78 -15.70 2.00
N ASP A 107 -20.02 -15.91 2.42
CA ASP A 107 -21.12 -16.15 1.47
C ASP A 107 -21.40 -14.92 0.60
N ALA A 108 -21.24 -13.73 1.15
CA ALA A 108 -21.36 -12.47 0.40
C ALA A 108 -20.23 -12.33 -0.63
N ALA A 109 -18.99 -12.65 -0.24
CA ALA A 109 -17.84 -12.62 -1.12
C ALA A 109 -17.94 -13.65 -2.26
N LEU A 110 -18.43 -14.87 -1.98
CA LEU A 110 -18.67 -15.90 -2.99
C LEU A 110 -19.75 -15.46 -3.98
N LYS A 111 -20.86 -14.93 -3.48
CA LYS A 111 -21.95 -14.43 -4.31
C LYS A 111 -21.47 -13.32 -5.26
N GLU A 112 -20.69 -12.37 -4.75
CA GLU A 112 -20.14 -11.30 -5.58
C GLU A 112 -19.11 -11.81 -6.59
N ARG A 113 -18.22 -12.74 -6.20
CA ARG A 113 -17.26 -13.36 -7.12
C ARG A 113 -17.97 -13.97 -8.34
N ASP A 114 -19.07 -14.68 -8.10
CA ASP A 114 -19.81 -15.39 -9.15
C ASP A 114 -20.69 -14.43 -10.00
N ALA A 115 -21.23 -13.37 -9.40
CA ALA A 115 -22.08 -12.39 -10.08
C ALA A 115 -21.29 -11.25 -10.77
N GLY A 116 -20.08 -10.96 -10.31
CA GLY A 116 -19.28 -9.80 -10.67
C GLY A 116 -19.64 -8.54 -9.86
N ALA A 117 -18.62 -7.73 -9.57
CA ALA A 117 -18.80 -6.45 -8.89
C ALA A 117 -19.47 -5.40 -9.80
N ALA A 118 -20.45 -4.67 -9.28
CA ALA A 118 -21.23 -3.67 -10.01
C ALA A 118 -20.44 -2.40 -10.38
N GLN A 119 -19.34 -2.14 -9.68
CA GLN A 119 -18.40 -1.05 -9.91
C GLN A 119 -17.00 -1.53 -9.51
N ARG A 120 -15.96 -0.84 -9.99
CA ARG A 120 -14.57 -1.16 -9.65
C ARG A 120 -13.79 0.12 -9.42
N ILE A 121 -12.88 0.07 -8.46
CA ILE A 121 -11.82 1.07 -8.36
C ILE A 121 -10.92 0.97 -9.59
N VAL A 122 -10.50 2.12 -10.08
CA VAL A 122 -9.60 2.26 -11.23
C VAL A 122 -8.55 3.32 -10.92
N THR A 123 -7.38 3.20 -11.53
CA THR A 123 -6.38 4.27 -11.54
C THR A 123 -6.59 5.10 -12.80
N LEU A 124 -6.63 6.41 -12.64
CA LEU A 124 -6.79 7.36 -13.74
C LEU A 124 -5.54 8.23 -13.84
N GLU A 125 -5.05 8.40 -15.07
CA GLU A 125 -4.14 9.49 -15.41
C GLU A 125 -4.97 10.71 -15.78
N ILE A 126 -4.63 11.86 -15.21
CA ILE A 126 -5.34 13.12 -15.46
C ILE A 126 -4.44 14.00 -16.32
N ASP A 127 -4.92 14.33 -17.51
CA ASP A 127 -4.28 15.33 -18.38
C ASP A 127 -4.59 16.72 -17.81
N ALA A 128 -3.71 17.18 -16.92
CA ALA A 128 -3.77 18.49 -16.26
C ALA A 128 -2.38 19.14 -16.23
N VAL A 129 -2.37 20.48 -16.24
CA VAL A 129 -1.14 21.27 -16.29
C VAL A 129 -0.69 21.70 -14.89
N ASP A 130 -1.62 22.16 -14.06
CA ASP A 130 -1.34 22.83 -12.78
C ASP A 130 -2.32 22.44 -11.66
N ALA A 131 -3.01 21.30 -11.81
CA ALA A 131 -4.01 20.82 -10.87
C ALA A 131 -3.88 19.32 -10.61
N ASP A 132 -3.78 18.97 -9.32
CA ASP A 132 -3.81 17.59 -8.84
C ASP A 132 -5.20 17.24 -8.28
N ALA A 133 -5.63 16.00 -8.47
CA ALA A 133 -6.79 15.47 -7.76
C ALA A 133 -6.38 14.99 -6.36
N SER A 134 -7.20 15.33 -5.36
CA SER A 134 -6.89 15.17 -3.93
C SER A 134 -7.88 14.26 -3.18
N GLY A 135 -9.00 13.95 -3.82
CA GLY A 135 -10.06 13.08 -3.33
C GLY A 135 -11.45 13.74 -3.38
N PHE A 136 -12.45 12.92 -3.66
CA PHE A 136 -13.87 13.23 -3.76
C PHE A 136 -14.29 14.09 -4.96
N GLU A 137 -13.37 14.48 -5.84
CA GLU A 137 -13.72 15.20 -7.07
C GLU A 137 -14.62 14.32 -7.96
N PRO A 138 -15.73 14.85 -8.51
CA PRO A 138 -16.67 14.04 -9.29
C PRO A 138 -16.10 13.68 -10.67
N VAL A 139 -16.22 12.40 -11.06
CA VAL A 139 -15.84 11.92 -12.39
C VAL A 139 -17.07 11.89 -13.29
N TRP A 140 -16.97 12.51 -14.47
CA TRP A 140 -18.07 12.66 -15.43
C TRP A 140 -17.76 11.94 -16.75
N HIS A 141 -18.78 11.35 -17.36
CA HIS A 141 -18.72 10.80 -18.70
C HIS A 141 -20.05 11.05 -19.42
N GLY A 142 -20.01 11.73 -20.58
CA GLY A 142 -21.20 12.05 -21.37
C GLY A 142 -22.26 12.87 -20.60
N GLY A 143 -21.83 13.83 -19.77
CA GLY A 143 -22.74 14.66 -18.95
C GLY A 143 -23.34 13.96 -17.72
N ARG A 144 -22.98 12.69 -17.47
CA ARG A 144 -23.42 11.93 -16.29
C ARG A 144 -22.26 11.73 -15.32
N ARG A 145 -22.51 11.94 -14.02
CA ARG A 145 -21.54 11.56 -12.98
C ARG A 145 -21.46 10.03 -12.90
N VAL A 146 -20.26 9.49 -13.06
CA VAL A 146 -19.98 8.04 -13.07
C VAL A 146 -19.17 7.57 -11.87
N GLY A 147 -18.58 8.49 -11.12
CA GLY A 147 -17.80 8.15 -9.92
C GLY A 147 -17.23 9.40 -9.27
N PHE A 148 -16.18 9.19 -8.49
CA PHE A 148 -15.38 10.24 -7.87
C PHE A 148 -13.96 9.72 -7.66
N VAL A 149 -13.02 10.65 -7.42
CA VAL A 149 -11.62 10.34 -7.08
C VAL A 149 -11.51 9.84 -5.63
#